data_AF-A0A4D7JL67-F1
#
_entry.id   AF-A0A4D7JL67-F1
#
_cell.length_a   1.000
_cell.length_b   1.000
_cell.length_c   1.000
_cell.angle_alpha   90.00
_cell.angle_beta   90.00
_cell.angle_gamma   90.00
#
_symmetry.space_group_name_H-M   'P 1'
#
loop_
_entity.id
_entity.type
_entity.pdbx_description
1 polymer ?
#
loop_
_entity_poly.entity_id
_entity_poly.type
_entity_poly.pdbx_seq_one_letter_code
_entity_poly.pdbx_strand_id
1 'polypeptide(L)'
;MDKFSILVKIYRIIIIALLLLTITHVVFNSVEKSITFGISLIAFSVFYYLLIKTRSVKLFSWVFCIAIYIAIIFYSLQRSGIVAPGLHWMMIIVLLSSILLNRKAVIFWIVIITFSLIGIYLFEDVLVFGVIGNQNWWHIVSISGLLIVGIYFVNIYQKETLRINNKLIQLNNELKTQSSLLSQQAETISQQYDEIKKSHIELQGANDLLKEKREKIGVVLKALYQISKEEDVHEGNLQEVRNLIVDYVKNFLKLDRVTFWVYDYSKEKLILDDSYDNIESQRYLKEVRKSDHNEYFDFLMNNEFLNANDVKNNPILFNLKKNHISDYEYKSLLDCPIMSYGKLKGVICCESMAKRHWLDEEILLLKSLADAYVIAIKAAQRKDANERLIKKQLEIAELNSNLESMVYERTRKIQDMNKKLTRYAFINAHKIRGPLCRLLGLQILIEMDNQLHPEEIKKHMLDGLNELDEVTKMASKILEDDEFSIRD
;
A
#
# COMPACT_ATOMS: atom_id res chain seq x y z
N MET A 1 -44.21 -34.51 14.50
CA MET A 1 -44.56 -35.74 15.26
C MET A 1 -46.07 -35.68 15.45
N ASP A 2 -46.83 -36.03 14.41
CA ASP A 2 -48.12 -35.34 14.21
C ASP A 2 -49.22 -36.24 13.69
N LYS A 3 -50.33 -36.20 14.44
CA LYS A 3 -51.76 -36.47 14.14
C LYS A 3 -52.14 -37.75 13.38
N PHE A 4 -51.26 -38.30 12.56
CA PHE A 4 -51.42 -39.55 11.81
C PHE A 4 -51.36 -40.78 12.72
N SER A 5 -50.52 -40.78 13.77
CA SER A 5 -50.45 -41.93 14.70
C SER A 5 -51.67 -42.04 15.63
N ILE A 6 -52.33 -40.91 15.93
CA ILE A 6 -53.51 -40.86 16.81
C ILE A 6 -54.77 -41.24 16.03
N LEU A 7 -54.94 -40.75 14.79
CA LEU A 7 -56.07 -41.16 13.94
C LEU A 7 -56.03 -42.65 13.62
N VAL A 8 -54.85 -43.22 13.36
CA VAL A 8 -54.69 -44.65 13.10
C VAL A 8 -54.98 -45.49 14.36
N LYS A 9 -54.68 -44.99 15.57
CA LYS A 9 -55.02 -45.66 16.84
C LYS A 9 -56.53 -45.67 17.11
N ILE A 10 -57.21 -44.53 16.90
CA ILE A 10 -58.68 -44.43 17.08
C ILE A 10 -59.41 -45.31 16.06
N TYR A 11 -58.94 -45.34 14.81
CA TYR A 11 -59.53 -46.16 13.75
C TYR A 11 -59.37 -47.66 14.00
N ARG A 12 -58.22 -48.08 14.58
CA ARG A 12 -57.98 -49.46 15.01
C ARG A 12 -58.89 -49.88 16.17
N ILE A 13 -59.14 -49.00 17.14
CA ILE A 13 -60.02 -49.29 18.28
C ILE A 13 -61.49 -49.44 17.85
N ILE A 14 -61.95 -48.61 16.91
CA ILE A 14 -63.33 -48.68 16.38
C ILE A 14 -63.54 -49.94 15.56
N ILE A 15 -62.55 -50.35 14.75
CA ILE A 15 -62.60 -51.61 14.00
C ILE A 15 -62.58 -52.83 14.94
N ILE A 16 -61.79 -52.79 16.01
CA ILE A 16 -61.73 -53.86 17.02
C ILE A 16 -63.06 -53.96 17.79
N ALA A 17 -63.71 -52.83 18.11
CA ALA A 17 -65.01 -52.81 18.78
C ALA A 17 -66.15 -53.33 17.87
N LEU A 18 -66.13 -52.99 16.58
CA LEU A 18 -67.11 -53.51 15.60
C LEU A 18 -66.90 -54.99 15.28
N LEU A 19 -65.65 -55.47 15.29
CA LEU A 19 -65.32 -56.90 15.19
C LEU A 19 -65.74 -57.68 16.45
N LEU A 20 -65.58 -57.12 17.65
CA LEU A 20 -66.05 -57.73 18.89
C LEU A 20 -67.59 -57.84 18.97
N LEU A 21 -68.32 -56.84 18.45
CA LEU A 21 -69.79 -56.84 18.37
C LEU A 21 -70.34 -57.84 17.35
N THR A 22 -69.59 -58.13 16.29
CA THR A 22 -69.96 -59.14 15.28
C THR A 22 -69.55 -60.55 15.70
N ILE A 23 -68.45 -60.70 16.45
CA ILE A 23 -67.99 -61.99 17.00
C ILE A 23 -68.87 -62.45 18.19
N THR A 24 -69.43 -61.54 18.99
CA THR A 24 -70.36 -61.92 20.08
C THR A 24 -71.72 -62.39 19.57
N HIS A 25 -72.18 -61.90 18.41
CA HIS A 25 -73.51 -62.23 17.91
C HIS A 25 -73.57 -63.56 17.11
N VAL A 26 -72.41 -64.13 16.73
CA VAL A 26 -72.34 -65.36 15.89
C VAL A 26 -71.88 -66.60 16.69
N VAL A 27 -71.63 -66.46 18.00
CA VAL A 27 -71.11 -67.54 18.88
C VAL A 27 -72.20 -68.44 19.52
N PHE A 28 -73.40 -68.55 18.94
CA PHE A 28 -74.36 -69.58 19.39
C PHE A 28 -74.71 -70.61 18.32
N ASN A 29 -74.28 -71.84 18.62
CA ASN A 29 -74.42 -73.14 17.94
C ASN A 29 -73.42 -73.37 16.79
N SER A 30 -72.50 -74.35 16.79
CA SER A 30 -72.43 -75.60 17.56
C SER A 30 -71.10 -76.34 17.30
N VAL A 31 -70.03 -76.03 18.04
CA VAL A 31 -68.81 -76.87 18.28
C VAL A 31 -68.22 -76.44 19.64
N GLU A 32 -67.57 -77.34 20.40
CA GLU A 32 -67.04 -77.08 21.75
C GLU A 32 -66.35 -75.71 21.89
N LYS A 33 -66.88 -74.90 22.79
CA LYS A 33 -66.59 -73.46 22.99
C LYS A 33 -65.13 -73.16 23.35
N SER A 34 -64.36 -74.13 23.81
CA SER A 34 -62.96 -73.97 24.26
C SER A 34 -61.95 -73.98 23.11
N ILE A 35 -62.17 -74.82 22.09
CA ILE A 35 -61.22 -75.02 20.98
C ILE A 35 -61.29 -73.85 19.99
N THR A 36 -62.51 -73.41 19.67
CA THR A 36 -62.75 -72.25 18.78
C THR A 36 -62.28 -70.93 19.38
N PHE A 37 -62.43 -70.77 20.70
CA PHE A 37 -61.87 -69.63 21.45
C PHE A 37 -60.34 -69.64 21.43
N GLY A 38 -59.70 -70.78 21.68
CA GLY A 38 -58.24 -70.91 21.66
C GLY A 38 -57.60 -70.60 20.30
N ILE A 39 -58.18 -71.13 19.20
CA ILE A 39 -57.68 -70.88 17.83
C ILE A 39 -57.84 -69.40 17.47
N SER A 40 -58.95 -68.78 17.86
CA SER A 40 -59.22 -67.37 17.60
C SER A 40 -58.28 -66.45 18.40
N LEU A 41 -57.94 -66.81 19.65
CA LEU A 41 -56.99 -66.08 20.49
C LEU A 41 -55.56 -66.16 19.95
N ILE A 42 -55.15 -67.32 19.45
CA ILE A 42 -53.84 -67.54 18.82
C ILE A 42 -53.75 -66.78 17.49
N ALA A 43 -54.78 -66.88 16.63
CA ALA A 43 -54.85 -66.13 15.38
C ALA A 43 -54.82 -64.61 15.64
N PHE A 44 -55.53 -64.14 16.66
CA PHE A 44 -55.51 -62.73 17.07
C PHE A 44 -54.15 -62.29 17.60
N SER A 45 -53.49 -63.12 18.41
CA SER A 45 -52.16 -62.82 18.97
C SER A 45 -51.08 -62.77 17.87
N VAL A 46 -51.14 -63.67 16.90
CA VAL A 46 -50.26 -63.67 15.71
C VAL A 46 -50.53 -62.45 14.83
N PHE A 47 -51.81 -62.10 14.63
CA PHE A 47 -52.20 -60.93 13.86
C PHE A 47 -51.77 -59.61 14.54
N TYR A 48 -51.92 -59.51 15.87
CA TYR A 48 -51.45 -58.40 16.69
C TYR A 48 -49.92 -58.26 16.67
N TYR A 49 -49.19 -59.37 16.76
CA TYR A 49 -47.73 -59.39 16.66
C TYR A 49 -47.22 -58.92 15.29
N LEU A 50 -47.87 -59.34 14.19
CA LEU A 50 -47.56 -58.87 12.84
C LEU A 50 -47.86 -57.38 12.66
N LEU A 51 -48.93 -56.88 13.27
CA LEU A 51 -49.35 -55.47 13.28
C LEU A 51 -48.31 -54.51 13.89
N ILE A 52 -47.53 -54.99 14.85
CA ILE A 52 -46.52 -54.20 15.57
C ILE A 52 -45.15 -54.30 14.89
N LYS A 53 -44.80 -55.46 14.33
CA LYS A 53 -43.42 -55.73 13.88
C LYS A 53 -43.16 -55.52 12.39
N THR A 54 -44.19 -55.50 11.54
CA THR A 54 -43.98 -55.31 10.08
C THR A 54 -43.84 -53.84 9.69
N ARG A 55 -42.64 -53.44 9.26
CA ARG A 55 -42.33 -52.11 8.70
C ARG A 55 -42.87 -51.90 7.28
N SER A 56 -43.20 -52.99 6.57
CA SER A 56 -43.68 -52.98 5.19
C SER A 56 -45.20 -53.01 5.15
N VAL A 57 -45.80 -51.85 4.83
CA VAL A 57 -47.25 -51.69 4.62
C VAL A 57 -47.78 -52.65 3.55
N LYS A 58 -46.96 -53.01 2.56
CA LYS A 58 -47.32 -53.94 1.49
C LYS A 58 -47.50 -55.37 2.01
N LEU A 59 -46.59 -55.87 2.84
CA LEU A 59 -46.67 -57.24 3.38
C LEU A 59 -47.90 -57.39 4.30
N PHE A 60 -48.14 -56.39 5.15
CA PHE A 60 -49.31 -56.36 6.02
C PHE A 60 -50.62 -56.41 5.24
N SER A 61 -50.71 -55.63 4.16
CA SER A 61 -51.91 -55.55 3.34
C SER A 61 -52.24 -56.87 2.62
N TRP A 62 -51.21 -57.61 2.18
CA TRP A 62 -51.40 -58.95 1.64
C TRP A 62 -51.94 -59.93 2.68
N VAL A 63 -51.34 -59.97 3.87
CA VAL A 63 -51.78 -60.85 4.97
C VAL A 63 -53.22 -60.55 5.38
N PHE A 64 -53.59 -59.27 5.44
CA PHE A 64 -54.95 -58.85 5.77
C PHE A 64 -55.99 -59.30 4.73
N CYS A 65 -55.69 -59.11 3.43
CA CYS A 65 -56.56 -59.60 2.36
C CYS A 65 -56.72 -61.13 2.40
N ILE A 66 -55.63 -61.87 2.64
CA ILE A 66 -55.66 -63.34 2.78
C ILE A 66 -56.50 -63.78 3.98
N ALA A 67 -56.35 -63.11 5.13
CA ALA A 67 -57.11 -63.47 6.33
C ALA A 67 -58.63 -63.26 6.14
N ILE A 68 -59.02 -62.12 5.54
CA ILE A 68 -60.42 -61.84 5.20
C ILE A 68 -60.95 -62.86 4.19
N TYR A 69 -60.15 -63.18 3.18
CA TYR A 69 -60.50 -64.18 2.17
C TYR A 69 -60.81 -65.55 2.77
N ILE A 70 -59.90 -66.05 3.62
CA ILE A 70 -60.05 -67.34 4.30
C ILE A 70 -61.29 -67.32 5.20
N ALA A 71 -61.52 -66.23 5.95
CA ALA A 71 -62.69 -66.09 6.81
C ALA A 71 -64.01 -66.13 6.01
N ILE A 72 -64.07 -65.45 4.86
CA ILE A 72 -65.24 -65.44 3.99
C ILE A 72 -65.50 -66.83 3.40
N ILE A 73 -64.47 -67.52 2.90
CA ILE A 73 -64.60 -68.89 2.37
C ILE A 73 -65.11 -69.84 3.44
N PHE A 74 -64.48 -69.80 4.62
CA PHE A 74 -64.85 -70.67 5.73
C PHE A 74 -66.30 -70.45 6.16
N TYR A 75 -66.72 -69.19 6.25
CA TYR A 75 -68.11 -68.84 6.56
C TYR A 75 -69.08 -69.26 5.44
N SER A 76 -68.70 -69.15 4.16
CA SER A 76 -69.55 -69.59 3.05
C SER A 76 -69.78 -71.10 3.04
N LEU A 77 -68.75 -71.89 3.35
CA LEU A 77 -68.82 -73.35 3.40
C LEU A 77 -69.68 -73.85 4.57
N GLN A 78 -69.75 -73.11 5.68
CA GLN A 78 -70.50 -73.51 6.88
C GLN A 78 -72.01 -73.26 6.82
N ARG A 79 -72.53 -72.35 5.99
CA ARG A 79 -73.93 -71.91 6.11
C ARG A 79 -74.84 -72.16 4.90
N SER A 80 -74.34 -72.15 3.65
CA SER A 80 -75.25 -72.34 2.48
C SER A 80 -74.57 -72.40 1.09
N GLY A 81 -73.32 -72.83 0.97
CA GLY A 81 -72.68 -72.93 -0.36
C GLY A 81 -72.65 -71.59 -1.12
N ILE A 82 -73.06 -71.59 -2.39
CA ILE A 82 -72.98 -70.40 -3.28
C ILE A 82 -73.96 -69.30 -2.87
N VAL A 83 -75.04 -69.66 -2.19
CA VAL A 83 -76.06 -68.70 -1.74
C VAL A 83 -75.61 -67.99 -0.46
N ALA A 84 -74.41 -68.27 0.06
CA ALA A 84 -73.92 -67.65 1.28
C ALA A 84 -73.79 -66.11 1.14
N PRO A 85 -74.42 -65.32 2.04
CA PRO A 85 -74.38 -63.85 2.00
C PRO A 85 -72.97 -63.25 2.03
N GLY A 86 -71.98 -64.02 2.51
CA GLY A 86 -70.58 -63.63 2.61
C GLY A 86 -69.83 -63.61 1.28
N LEU A 87 -70.29 -64.32 0.25
CA LEU A 87 -69.61 -64.37 -1.06
C LEU A 87 -69.50 -63.00 -1.74
N HIS A 88 -70.49 -62.13 -1.54
CA HIS A 88 -70.45 -60.76 -2.04
C HIS A 88 -69.27 -59.95 -1.45
N TRP A 89 -68.80 -60.29 -0.24
CA TRP A 89 -67.64 -59.64 0.37
C TRP A 89 -66.31 -60.03 -0.29
N MET A 90 -66.26 -61.08 -1.13
CA MET A 90 -65.07 -61.38 -1.92
C MET A 90 -64.73 -60.23 -2.88
N MET A 91 -65.75 -59.52 -3.39
CA MET A 91 -65.54 -58.35 -4.24
C MET A 91 -64.82 -57.20 -3.52
N ILE A 92 -64.99 -57.07 -2.19
CA ILE A 92 -64.21 -56.10 -1.40
C ILE A 92 -62.73 -56.44 -1.43
N ILE A 93 -62.32 -57.70 -1.47
CA ILE A 93 -60.90 -58.07 -1.45
C ILE A 93 -60.20 -57.58 -2.72
N VAL A 94 -60.88 -57.67 -3.88
CA VAL A 94 -60.38 -57.08 -5.13
C VAL A 94 -60.21 -55.58 -4.99
N LEU A 95 -61.19 -54.89 -4.42
CA LEU A 95 -61.14 -53.44 -4.19
C LEU A 95 -60.06 -53.05 -3.15
N LEU A 96 -59.92 -53.81 -2.07
CA LEU A 96 -58.91 -53.61 -1.02
C LEU A 96 -57.51 -53.79 -1.60
N SER A 97 -57.32 -54.79 -2.47
CA SER A 97 -56.05 -55.05 -3.14
C SER A 97 -55.70 -53.93 -4.14
N SER A 98 -56.68 -53.30 -4.77
CA SER A 98 -56.46 -52.13 -5.64
C SER A 98 -55.93 -50.92 -4.87
N ILE A 99 -56.40 -50.75 -3.63
CA ILE A 99 -56.10 -49.58 -2.81
C ILE A 99 -54.80 -49.77 -2.02
N LEU A 100 -54.64 -50.94 -1.40
CA LEU A 100 -53.54 -51.20 -0.47
C LEU A 100 -52.30 -51.80 -1.14
N LEU A 101 -52.47 -52.42 -2.31
CA LEU A 101 -51.41 -53.15 -2.99
C LEU A 101 -51.13 -52.50 -4.35
N ASN A 102 -50.97 -53.30 -5.41
CA ASN A 102 -50.61 -52.83 -6.73
C ASN A 102 -51.48 -53.50 -7.80
N ARG A 103 -51.41 -53.00 -9.03
CA ARG A 103 -52.19 -53.53 -10.16
C ARG A 103 -52.03 -55.04 -10.36
N LYS A 104 -50.86 -55.61 -10.05
CA LYS A 104 -50.60 -57.06 -10.11
C LYS A 104 -51.39 -57.84 -9.05
N ALA A 105 -51.50 -57.30 -7.83
CA ALA A 105 -52.27 -57.91 -6.75
C ALA A 105 -53.78 -57.98 -7.05
N VAL A 106 -54.32 -56.97 -7.73
CA VAL A 106 -55.73 -56.95 -8.16
C VAL A 106 -56.04 -58.13 -9.08
N ILE A 107 -55.21 -58.32 -10.11
CA ILE A 107 -55.36 -59.42 -11.08
C ILE A 107 -55.27 -60.77 -10.36
N PHE A 108 -54.31 -60.91 -9.43
CA PHE A 108 -54.14 -62.11 -8.63
C PHE A 108 -55.39 -62.47 -7.82
N TRP A 109 -55.98 -61.49 -7.12
CA TRP A 109 -57.18 -61.73 -6.32
C TRP A 109 -58.42 -62.01 -7.17
N ILE A 110 -58.57 -61.35 -8.33
CA ILE A 110 -59.64 -61.68 -9.28
C ILE A 110 -59.53 -63.15 -9.66
N VAL A 111 -58.36 -63.60 -10.13
CA VAL A 111 -58.15 -65.00 -10.54
C VAL A 111 -58.48 -65.97 -9.40
N ILE A 112 -57.98 -65.73 -8.19
CA ILE A 112 -58.22 -66.59 -7.03
C ILE A 112 -59.71 -66.68 -6.66
N ILE A 113 -60.41 -65.55 -6.66
CA ILE A 113 -61.83 -65.50 -6.35
C ILE A 113 -62.64 -66.23 -7.43
N THR A 114 -62.34 -66.03 -8.71
CA THR A 114 -63.03 -66.72 -9.80
C THR A 114 -62.86 -68.24 -9.71
N PHE A 115 -61.64 -68.72 -9.46
CA PHE A 115 -61.38 -70.15 -9.28
C PHE A 115 -62.10 -70.72 -8.07
N SER A 116 -62.19 -69.95 -6.98
CA SER A 116 -62.83 -70.43 -5.76
C SER A 116 -64.35 -70.41 -5.85
N LEU A 117 -64.94 -69.48 -6.61
CA LEU A 117 -66.36 -69.52 -6.98
C LEU A 117 -66.70 -70.76 -7.81
N ILE A 118 -65.88 -71.06 -8.82
CA ILE A 118 -66.03 -72.27 -9.65
C ILE A 118 -65.89 -73.53 -8.79
N GLY A 119 -64.91 -73.56 -7.88
CA GLY A 119 -64.70 -74.67 -6.96
C GLY A 119 -65.89 -74.90 -6.03
N ILE A 120 -66.44 -73.84 -5.42
CA ILE A 120 -67.63 -73.95 -4.56
C ILE A 120 -68.84 -74.45 -5.38
N TYR A 121 -68.99 -74.02 -6.64
CA TYR A 121 -70.05 -74.50 -7.53
C TYR A 121 -69.95 -75.99 -7.86
N LEU A 122 -68.76 -76.47 -8.19
CA LEU A 122 -68.58 -77.86 -8.63
C LEU A 122 -68.69 -78.88 -7.49
N PHE A 123 -68.45 -78.46 -6.25
CA PHE A 123 -68.40 -79.36 -5.09
C PHE A 123 -69.50 -79.06 -4.05
N GLU A 124 -70.56 -78.36 -4.46
CA GLU A 124 -71.65 -77.92 -3.58
C GLU A 124 -72.31 -79.09 -2.84
N ASP A 125 -72.47 -80.25 -3.48
CA ASP A 125 -73.10 -81.44 -2.87
C ASP A 125 -72.24 -82.17 -1.82
N VAL A 126 -70.92 -81.96 -1.80
CA VAL A 126 -69.97 -82.68 -0.93
C VAL A 126 -69.54 -81.84 0.28
N LEU A 127 -69.60 -80.52 0.17
CA LEU A 127 -68.97 -79.60 1.12
C LEU A 127 -69.94 -78.91 2.11
N VAL A 128 -71.24 -79.18 2.02
CA VAL A 128 -72.25 -78.51 2.85
C VAL A 128 -72.36 -79.16 4.23
N PHE A 129 -71.87 -78.45 5.26
CA PHE A 129 -72.05 -78.82 6.66
C PHE A 129 -73.32 -78.17 7.23
N GLY A 130 -74.47 -78.84 7.10
CA GLY A 130 -75.69 -78.55 7.88
C GLY A 130 -76.44 -77.26 7.51
N VAL A 131 -77.69 -77.42 7.06
CA VAL A 131 -78.59 -76.30 6.71
C VAL A 131 -79.24 -75.73 7.97
N ILE A 132 -78.88 -74.50 8.35
CA ILE A 132 -79.66 -73.68 9.30
C ILE A 132 -80.50 -72.68 8.49
N GLY A 133 -81.78 -72.59 8.80
CA GLY A 133 -82.85 -72.05 7.96
C GLY A 133 -82.68 -70.64 7.36
N ASN A 134 -83.43 -70.44 6.28
CA ASN A 134 -83.48 -69.27 5.42
C ASN A 134 -83.77 -67.95 6.18
N GLN A 135 -82.79 -67.05 6.28
CA GLN A 135 -82.99 -65.67 6.77
C GLN A 135 -82.50 -64.64 5.73
N ASN A 136 -83.42 -64.18 4.88
CA ASN A 136 -83.19 -63.19 3.81
C ASN A 136 -82.58 -61.84 4.27
N TRP A 137 -82.67 -61.49 5.55
CA TRP A 137 -82.26 -60.18 6.07
C TRP A 137 -80.72 -60.00 6.06
N TRP A 138 -79.96 -61.09 6.07
CA TRP A 138 -78.49 -61.04 6.05
C TRP A 138 -77.90 -60.55 4.74
N HIS A 139 -78.57 -60.77 3.60
CA HIS A 139 -78.15 -60.22 2.31
C HIS A 139 -78.28 -58.69 2.28
N ILE A 140 -79.32 -58.15 2.91
CA ILE A 140 -79.54 -56.70 2.99
C ILE A 140 -78.47 -56.07 3.89
N VAL A 141 -78.14 -56.70 5.03
CA VAL A 141 -77.08 -56.25 5.94
C VAL A 141 -75.69 -56.34 5.28
N SER A 142 -75.42 -57.39 4.50
CA SER A 142 -74.13 -57.56 3.82
C SER A 142 -73.92 -56.52 2.71
N ILE A 143 -74.94 -56.30 1.87
CA ILE A 143 -74.90 -55.33 0.76
C ILE A 143 -74.84 -53.89 1.30
N SER A 144 -75.59 -53.57 2.37
CA SER A 144 -75.52 -52.24 2.99
C SER A 144 -74.18 -51.98 3.67
N GLY A 145 -73.58 -52.98 4.34
CA GLY A 145 -72.22 -52.89 4.88
C GLY A 145 -71.17 -52.67 3.80
N LEU A 146 -71.29 -53.37 2.67
CA LEU A 146 -70.46 -53.18 1.47
C LEU A 146 -70.49 -51.74 0.95
N LEU A 147 -71.68 -51.16 0.83
CA LEU A 147 -71.88 -49.78 0.39
C LEU A 147 -71.25 -48.76 1.36
N ILE A 148 -71.44 -48.93 2.66
CA ILE A 148 -70.89 -48.03 3.69
C ILE A 148 -69.37 -48.08 3.69
N VAL A 149 -68.79 -49.28 3.61
CA VAL A 149 -67.34 -49.47 3.54
C VAL A 149 -66.78 -48.85 2.25
N GLY A 150 -67.43 -49.07 1.11
CA GLY A 150 -67.05 -48.46 -0.17
C GLY A 150 -67.03 -46.93 -0.12
N ILE A 151 -68.09 -46.30 0.39
CA ILE A 151 -68.18 -44.83 0.54
C ILE A 151 -67.09 -44.32 1.48
N TYR A 152 -66.86 -45.00 2.60
CA TYR A 152 -65.83 -44.62 3.56
C TYR A 152 -64.42 -44.66 2.94
N PHE A 153 -64.13 -45.70 2.15
CA PHE A 153 -62.85 -45.84 1.46
C PHE A 153 -62.64 -44.79 0.35
N VAL A 154 -63.67 -44.48 -0.44
CA VAL A 154 -63.61 -43.41 -1.44
C VAL A 154 -63.25 -42.08 -0.78
N ASN A 155 -63.84 -41.79 0.39
CA ASN A 155 -63.58 -40.55 1.12
C ASN A 155 -62.12 -40.48 1.65
N ILE A 156 -61.58 -41.58 2.21
CA ILE A 156 -60.17 -41.63 2.62
C ILE A 156 -59.23 -41.45 1.43
N TYR A 157 -59.49 -42.15 0.32
CA TYR A 157 -58.66 -42.08 -0.87
C TYR A 157 -58.63 -40.66 -1.45
N GLN A 158 -59.80 -40.02 -1.56
CA GLN A 158 -59.90 -38.63 -1.99
C GLN A 158 -59.10 -37.70 -1.07
N LYS A 159 -59.19 -37.89 0.26
CA LYS A 159 -58.47 -37.06 1.23
C LYS A 159 -56.94 -37.20 1.14
N GLU A 160 -56.42 -38.41 0.97
CA GLU A 160 -54.97 -38.62 0.82
C GLU A 160 -54.45 -38.11 -0.52
N THR A 161 -55.17 -38.33 -1.62
CA THR A 161 -54.82 -37.79 -2.94
C THR A 161 -54.79 -36.27 -2.92
N LEU A 162 -55.79 -35.62 -2.31
CA LEU A 162 -55.81 -34.17 -2.14
C LEU A 162 -54.62 -33.67 -1.32
N ARG A 163 -54.26 -34.37 -0.24
CA ARG A 163 -53.13 -33.99 0.61
C ARG A 163 -51.79 -34.10 -0.13
N ILE A 164 -51.58 -35.17 -0.89
CA ILE A 164 -50.37 -35.37 -1.68
C ILE A 164 -50.28 -34.30 -2.78
N ASN A 165 -51.38 -34.03 -3.48
CA ASN A 165 -51.42 -33.00 -4.51
C ASN A 165 -51.11 -31.61 -3.94
N ASN A 166 -51.66 -31.26 -2.77
CA ASN A 166 -51.36 -29.97 -2.13
C ASN A 166 -49.88 -29.84 -1.75
N LYS A 167 -49.26 -30.91 -1.23
CA LYS A 167 -47.81 -30.91 -0.95
C LYS A 167 -46.96 -30.80 -2.21
N LEU A 168 -47.37 -31.47 -3.29
CA LEU A 168 -46.68 -31.37 -4.57
C LEU A 168 -46.76 -29.95 -5.14
N ILE A 169 -47.93 -29.31 -5.05
CA ILE A 169 -48.10 -27.90 -5.46
C ILE A 169 -47.19 -26.99 -4.64
N GLN A 170 -47.17 -27.17 -3.31
CA GLN A 170 -46.30 -26.39 -2.44
C GLN A 170 -44.82 -26.56 -2.80
N LEU A 171 -44.35 -27.80 -2.95
CA LEU A 171 -42.96 -28.08 -3.29
C LEU A 171 -42.58 -27.53 -4.67
N ASN A 172 -43.50 -27.59 -5.64
CA ASN A 172 -43.26 -27.04 -6.97
C ASN A 172 -43.16 -25.50 -6.93
N ASN A 173 -43.98 -24.83 -6.11
CA ASN A 173 -43.88 -23.39 -5.91
C ASN A 173 -42.58 -22.98 -5.21
N GLU A 174 -42.12 -23.75 -4.21
CA GLU A 174 -40.82 -23.55 -3.55
C GLU A 174 -39.67 -23.72 -4.54
N LEU A 175 -39.67 -24.79 -5.34
CA LEU A 175 -38.68 -25.02 -6.40
C LEU A 175 -38.67 -23.90 -7.44
N LYS A 176 -39.84 -23.43 -7.87
CA LYS A 176 -39.95 -22.32 -8.82
C LYS A 176 -39.34 -21.04 -8.25
N THR A 177 -39.58 -20.76 -6.97
CA THR A 177 -39.02 -19.59 -6.27
C THR A 177 -37.49 -19.70 -6.15
N GLN A 178 -36.98 -20.88 -5.78
CA GLN A 178 -35.55 -21.14 -5.72
C GLN A 178 -34.89 -20.99 -7.10
N SER A 179 -35.51 -21.52 -8.16
CA SER A 179 -35.02 -21.38 -9.52
C SER A 179 -34.96 -19.93 -9.96
N SER A 180 -35.99 -19.11 -9.65
CA SER A 180 -35.95 -17.69 -9.97
C SER A 180 -34.87 -16.93 -9.21
N LEU A 181 -34.66 -17.25 -7.92
CA LEU A 181 -33.61 -16.64 -7.12
C LEU A 181 -32.22 -16.98 -7.67
N LEU A 182 -32.00 -18.24 -8.04
CA LEU A 182 -30.75 -18.69 -8.66
C LEU A 182 -30.48 -17.97 -9.98
N SER A 183 -31.52 -17.78 -10.82
CA SER A 183 -31.37 -17.01 -12.06
C SER A 183 -30.99 -15.55 -11.80
N GLN A 184 -31.61 -14.90 -10.81
CA GLN A 184 -31.28 -13.53 -10.43
C GLN A 184 -29.85 -13.41 -9.86
N GLN A 185 -29.42 -14.38 -9.05
CA GLN A 185 -28.05 -14.46 -8.54
C GLN A 185 -27.04 -14.65 -9.68
N ALA A 186 -27.33 -15.53 -10.64
CA ALA A 186 -26.47 -15.75 -11.81
C ALA A 186 -26.33 -14.47 -12.65
N GLU A 187 -27.41 -13.72 -12.84
CA GLU A 187 -27.38 -12.43 -13.54
C GLU A 187 -26.54 -11.39 -12.79
N THR A 188 -26.71 -11.29 -11.47
CA THR A 188 -25.91 -10.38 -10.62
C THR A 188 -24.42 -10.73 -10.69
N ILE A 189 -24.06 -12.01 -10.62
CA ILE A 189 -22.68 -12.48 -10.74
C ILE A 189 -22.11 -12.14 -12.12
N SER A 190 -22.89 -12.29 -13.18
CA SER A 190 -22.47 -11.93 -14.54
C SER A 190 -22.17 -10.43 -14.64
N GLN A 191 -23.02 -9.58 -14.07
CA GLN A 191 -22.79 -8.13 -14.04
C GLN A 191 -21.52 -7.76 -13.27
N GLN A 192 -21.32 -8.35 -12.08
CA GLN A 192 -20.10 -8.15 -11.30
C GLN A 192 -18.84 -8.61 -12.04
N TYR A 193 -18.92 -9.74 -12.76
CA TYR A 193 -17.81 -10.24 -13.57
C TYR A 193 -17.43 -9.24 -14.68
N ASP A 194 -18.42 -8.67 -15.37
CA ASP A 194 -18.18 -7.66 -16.40
C ASP A 194 -17.57 -6.37 -15.85
N GLU A 195 -18.03 -5.90 -14.68
CA GLU A 195 -17.44 -4.75 -13.98
C GLU A 195 -15.99 -5.01 -13.57
N ILE A 196 -15.69 -6.16 -12.97
CA ILE A 196 -14.33 -6.54 -12.59
C ILE A 196 -13.43 -6.64 -13.82
N LYS A 197 -13.93 -7.22 -14.92
CA LYS A 197 -13.19 -7.32 -16.17
C LYS A 197 -12.85 -5.94 -16.73
N LYS A 198 -13.79 -4.99 -16.70
CA LYS A 198 -13.55 -3.61 -17.12
C LYS A 198 -12.49 -2.94 -16.23
N SER A 199 -12.63 -3.04 -14.91
CA SER A 199 -11.66 -2.48 -13.96
C SER A 199 -10.26 -3.08 -14.11
N HIS A 200 -10.17 -4.38 -14.42
CA HIS A 200 -8.88 -5.04 -14.67
C HIS A 200 -8.16 -4.46 -15.90
N ILE A 201 -8.90 -4.20 -16.99
CA ILE A 201 -8.34 -3.58 -18.20
C ILE A 201 -7.85 -2.16 -17.91
N GLU A 202 -8.63 -1.36 -17.16
CA GLU A 202 -8.23 -0.01 -16.74
C GLU A 202 -6.96 -0.03 -15.87
N LEU A 203 -6.87 -0.96 -14.91
CA LEU A 203 -5.69 -1.14 -14.06
C LEU A 203 -4.46 -1.61 -14.84
N GLN A 204 -4.63 -2.49 -15.82
CA GLN A 204 -3.53 -2.91 -16.70
C GLN A 204 -2.97 -1.71 -17.48
N GLY A 205 -3.85 -0.91 -18.11
CA GLY A 205 -3.42 0.31 -18.81
C GLY A 205 -2.71 1.31 -17.90
N ALA A 206 -3.20 1.51 -16.67
CA ALA A 206 -2.54 2.37 -15.69
C ALA A 206 -1.15 1.84 -15.27
N ASN A 207 -1.02 0.52 -15.07
CA ASN A 207 0.25 -0.10 -14.70
C ASN A 207 1.29 -0.02 -15.82
N ASP A 208 0.88 -0.20 -17.07
CA ASP A 208 1.79 -0.07 -18.22
C ASP A 208 2.34 1.35 -18.34
N LEU A 209 1.47 2.36 -18.16
CA LEU A 209 1.87 3.77 -18.16
C LEU A 209 2.81 4.10 -16.98
N LEU A 210 2.56 3.54 -15.79
CA LEU A 210 3.46 3.69 -14.65
C LEU A 210 4.82 3.05 -14.89
N LYS A 211 4.86 1.88 -15.54
CA LYS A 211 6.10 1.19 -15.89
C LYS A 211 6.95 2.03 -16.85
N GLU A 212 6.34 2.57 -17.90
CA GLU A 212 7.00 3.47 -18.85
C GLU A 212 7.58 4.70 -18.13
N LYS A 213 6.78 5.34 -17.27
CA LYS A 213 7.22 6.49 -16.47
C LYS A 213 8.40 6.14 -15.54
N ARG A 214 8.41 4.94 -14.96
CA ARG A 214 9.48 4.47 -14.08
C ARG A 214 10.79 4.24 -14.82
N GLU A 215 10.73 3.63 -16.00
CA GLU A 215 11.90 3.42 -16.86
C GLU A 215 12.54 4.76 -17.24
N LYS A 216 11.71 5.72 -17.65
CA LYS A 216 12.10 7.09 -17.96
C LYS A 216 12.80 7.80 -16.81
N ILE A 217 12.22 7.78 -15.61
CA ILE A 217 12.85 8.36 -14.40
C ILE A 217 14.16 7.65 -14.05
N GLY A 218 14.22 6.32 -14.21
CA GLY A 218 15.41 5.52 -13.93
C GLY A 218 16.63 5.94 -14.77
N VAL A 219 16.40 6.30 -16.03
CA VAL A 219 17.45 6.81 -16.93
C VAL A 219 18.00 8.15 -16.45
N VAL A 220 17.13 9.10 -16.08
CA VAL A 220 17.55 10.41 -15.56
C VAL A 220 18.34 10.27 -14.26
N LEU A 221 17.85 9.44 -13.32
CA LEU A 221 18.53 9.20 -12.05
C LEU A 221 19.91 8.56 -12.24
N LYS A 222 20.05 7.67 -13.23
CA LYS A 222 21.34 7.05 -13.54
C LYS A 222 22.36 8.08 -14.03
N ALA A 223 21.96 8.98 -14.93
CA ALA A 223 22.83 10.04 -15.41
C ALA A 223 23.26 10.98 -14.26
N LEU A 224 22.32 11.44 -13.43
CA LEU A 224 22.63 12.28 -12.26
C LEU A 224 23.58 11.55 -11.30
N TYR A 225 23.33 10.28 -11.01
CA TYR A 225 24.18 9.48 -10.13
C TYR A 225 25.61 9.37 -10.64
N GLN A 226 25.80 9.09 -11.93
CA GLN A 226 27.12 8.98 -12.53
C GLN A 226 27.88 10.31 -12.42
N ILE A 227 27.23 11.43 -12.76
CA ILE A 227 27.85 12.76 -12.67
C ILE A 227 28.17 13.13 -11.23
N SER A 228 27.27 12.83 -10.29
CA SER A 228 27.51 13.12 -8.87
C SER A 228 28.69 12.35 -8.27
N LYS A 229 29.14 11.27 -8.92
CA LYS A 229 30.30 10.49 -8.49
C LYS A 229 31.62 10.99 -9.04
N GLU A 230 31.59 11.81 -10.08
CA GLU A 230 32.82 12.32 -10.68
C GLU A 230 33.51 13.27 -9.71
N GLU A 231 34.79 13.01 -9.47
CA GLU A 231 35.62 13.77 -8.54
C GLU A 231 35.68 15.26 -8.94
N ASP A 232 35.71 15.53 -10.24
CA ASP A 232 35.70 16.87 -10.84
C ASP A 232 34.52 17.75 -10.39
N VAL A 233 33.35 17.14 -10.12
CA VAL A 233 32.18 17.87 -9.61
C VAL A 233 32.41 18.34 -8.19
N HIS A 234 33.09 17.54 -7.37
CA HIS A 234 33.37 17.85 -5.97
C HIS A 234 34.59 18.74 -5.78
N GLU A 235 35.57 18.64 -6.67
CA GLU A 235 36.76 19.51 -6.72
C GLU A 235 36.46 20.88 -7.33
N GLY A 236 35.41 20.98 -8.14
CA GLY A 236 35.02 22.22 -8.81
C GLY A 236 35.79 22.46 -10.11
N ASN A 237 36.20 21.40 -10.81
CA ASN A 237 36.87 21.50 -12.11
C ASN A 237 35.83 21.79 -13.20
N LEU A 238 35.43 23.07 -13.32
CA LEU A 238 34.27 23.47 -14.14
C LEU A 238 34.38 23.07 -15.61
N GLN A 239 35.59 23.04 -16.18
CA GLN A 239 35.80 22.63 -17.57
C GLN A 239 35.49 21.15 -17.78
N GLU A 240 35.98 20.27 -16.91
CA GLU A 240 35.75 18.83 -17.02
C GLU A 240 34.27 18.49 -16.79
N VAL A 241 33.63 19.14 -15.81
CA VAL A 241 32.19 18.95 -15.58
C VAL A 241 31.36 19.43 -16.77
N ARG A 242 31.76 20.53 -17.43
CA ARG A 242 31.11 20.96 -18.68
C ARG A 242 31.26 19.91 -19.78
N ASN A 243 32.49 19.45 -20.04
CA ASN A 243 32.76 18.43 -21.06
C ASN A 243 31.89 17.18 -20.82
N LEU A 244 31.83 16.73 -19.58
CA LEU A 244 31.01 15.59 -19.16
C LEU A 244 29.52 15.84 -19.42
N ILE A 245 28.99 17.01 -19.05
CA ILE A 245 27.57 17.34 -19.31
C ILE A 245 27.30 17.40 -20.81
N VAL A 246 28.18 18.03 -21.59
CA VAL A 246 28.08 18.07 -23.06
C VAL A 246 28.03 16.65 -23.62
N ASP A 247 28.90 15.75 -23.17
CA ASP A 247 28.92 14.36 -23.62
C ASP A 247 27.64 13.60 -23.24
N TYR A 248 27.10 13.81 -22.03
CA TYR A 248 25.82 13.23 -21.62
C TYR A 248 24.67 13.74 -22.48
N VAL A 249 24.57 15.06 -22.66
CA VAL A 249 23.53 15.72 -23.46
C VAL A 249 23.61 15.24 -24.92
N LYS A 250 24.81 15.23 -25.50
CA LYS A 250 25.08 14.77 -26.87
C LYS A 250 24.64 13.32 -27.07
N ASN A 251 25.11 12.41 -26.23
CA ASN A 251 24.86 10.97 -26.39
C ASN A 251 23.40 10.62 -26.13
N PHE A 252 22.75 11.31 -25.19
CA PHE A 252 21.37 11.03 -24.81
C PHE A 252 20.34 11.66 -25.76
N LEU A 253 20.47 12.96 -26.04
CA LEU A 253 19.50 13.70 -26.86
C LEU A 253 19.80 13.63 -28.37
N LYS A 254 21.00 13.16 -28.76
CA LYS A 254 21.49 13.10 -30.14
C LYS A 254 21.37 14.45 -30.83
N LEU A 255 21.99 15.46 -30.21
CA LEU A 255 21.88 16.85 -30.66
C LEU A 255 22.96 17.23 -31.67
N ASP A 256 22.61 18.21 -32.47
CA ASP A 256 23.50 18.83 -33.44
C ASP A 256 24.46 19.79 -32.73
N ARG A 257 23.98 20.53 -31.73
CA ARG A 257 24.81 21.52 -31.02
C ARG A 257 24.36 21.74 -29.57
N VAL A 258 25.34 21.96 -28.70
CA VAL A 258 25.16 22.33 -27.28
C VAL A 258 26.09 23.49 -26.95
N THR A 259 25.56 24.57 -26.39
CA THR A 259 26.37 25.72 -25.97
C THR A 259 26.17 26.05 -24.50
N PHE A 260 27.26 26.45 -23.83
CA PHE A 260 27.29 26.86 -22.44
C PHE A 260 27.54 28.36 -22.36
N TRP A 261 26.68 29.04 -21.62
CA TRP A 261 26.73 30.48 -21.45
C TRP A 261 26.89 30.83 -19.98
N VAL A 262 27.74 31.80 -19.69
CA VAL A 262 27.93 32.34 -18.34
C VAL A 262 27.33 33.75 -18.27
N TYR A 263 26.59 34.03 -17.21
CA TYR A 263 25.99 35.35 -17.00
C TYR A 263 26.91 36.26 -16.20
N ASP A 264 27.33 37.37 -16.82
CA ASP A 264 28.09 38.44 -16.17
C ASP A 264 27.13 39.52 -15.64
N TYR A 265 26.95 39.56 -14.32
CA TYR A 265 26.12 40.54 -13.62
C TYR A 265 26.64 41.98 -13.76
N SER A 266 27.94 42.18 -13.96
CA SER A 266 28.52 43.53 -14.01
C SER A 266 28.21 44.23 -15.34
N LYS A 267 28.07 43.43 -16.41
CA LYS A 267 27.83 43.89 -17.78
C LYS A 267 26.44 43.53 -18.29
N GLU A 268 25.61 42.90 -17.44
CA GLU A 268 24.26 42.41 -17.73
C GLU A 268 24.17 41.65 -19.06
N LYS A 269 25.05 40.67 -19.26
CA LYS A 269 25.13 39.91 -20.52
C LYS A 269 25.47 38.43 -20.31
N LEU A 270 25.02 37.58 -21.22
CA LEU A 270 25.50 36.22 -21.38
C LEU A 270 26.73 36.22 -22.28
N ILE A 271 27.75 35.46 -21.89
CA ILE A 271 28.99 35.28 -22.64
C ILE A 271 29.11 33.80 -22.96
N LEU A 272 29.43 33.47 -24.21
CA LEU A 272 29.69 32.10 -24.60
C LEU A 272 30.97 31.63 -23.91
N ASP A 273 30.84 30.57 -23.13
CA ASP A 273 31.94 29.98 -22.36
C ASP A 273 32.46 28.72 -23.05
N ASP A 274 31.55 27.87 -23.54
CA ASP A 274 31.90 26.66 -24.26
C ASP A 274 30.86 26.30 -25.33
N SER A 275 31.26 25.52 -26.33
CA SER A 275 30.40 25.11 -27.42
C SER A 275 30.82 23.77 -28.01
N TYR A 276 29.85 22.90 -28.20
CA TYR A 276 29.97 21.68 -28.99
C TYR A 276 29.07 21.77 -30.22
N ASP A 277 29.62 21.50 -31.40
CA ASP A 277 28.89 21.40 -32.66
C ASP A 277 29.28 20.10 -33.38
N ASN A 278 28.27 19.42 -33.92
CA ASN A 278 28.43 18.23 -34.73
C ASN A 278 28.82 18.57 -36.18
N ILE A 279 28.55 19.81 -36.62
CA ILE A 279 28.87 20.32 -37.94
C ILE A 279 29.92 21.42 -37.78
N GLU A 280 30.87 21.50 -38.72
CA GLU A 280 31.98 22.47 -38.72
C GLU A 280 31.50 23.90 -39.06
N SER A 281 30.50 24.40 -38.32
CA SER A 281 29.87 25.70 -38.47
C SER A 281 30.46 26.68 -37.45
N GLN A 282 31.40 27.52 -37.89
CA GLN A 282 32.22 28.38 -37.02
C GLN A 282 31.58 29.70 -36.57
N ARG A 283 30.28 29.92 -36.77
CA ARG A 283 29.65 31.18 -36.35
C ARG A 283 28.90 30.94 -35.04
N TYR A 284 29.53 31.31 -33.93
CA TYR A 284 28.86 31.42 -32.64
C TYR A 284 28.66 32.89 -32.28
N LEU A 285 27.54 33.18 -31.63
CA LEU A 285 27.36 34.42 -30.90
C LEU A 285 28.35 34.41 -29.73
N LYS A 286 29.12 35.50 -29.57
CA LYS A 286 30.08 35.61 -28.45
C LYS A 286 29.45 36.19 -27.20
N GLU A 287 28.45 37.06 -27.36
CA GLU A 287 27.74 37.68 -26.25
C GLU A 287 26.29 38.03 -26.63
N VAL A 288 25.41 38.01 -25.62
CA VAL A 288 24.00 38.41 -25.72
C VAL A 288 23.70 39.35 -24.55
N ARG A 289 23.26 40.59 -24.83
CA ARG A 289 23.04 41.62 -23.81
C ARG A 289 21.58 41.66 -23.35
N LYS A 290 21.38 41.96 -22.07
CA LYS A 290 20.03 42.09 -21.48
C LYS A 290 19.24 43.24 -22.12
N SER A 291 19.88 44.39 -22.33
CA SER A 291 19.27 45.59 -22.94
C SER A 291 18.56 45.31 -24.26
N ASP A 292 19.09 44.36 -25.03
CA ASP A 292 18.63 44.06 -26.37
C ASP A 292 17.49 43.03 -26.35
N HIS A 293 17.38 42.25 -25.25
CA HIS A 293 16.51 41.07 -25.14
C HIS A 293 15.87 40.88 -23.75
N ASN A 294 15.31 41.93 -23.14
CA ASN A 294 14.76 41.87 -21.78
C ASN A 294 13.79 40.71 -21.53
N GLU A 295 12.83 40.48 -22.42
CA GLU A 295 11.82 39.40 -22.27
C GLU A 295 12.46 38.02 -22.12
N TYR A 296 13.54 37.74 -22.86
CA TYR A 296 14.28 36.49 -22.78
C TYR A 296 15.00 36.35 -21.42
N PHE A 297 15.65 37.42 -20.95
CA PHE A 297 16.33 37.41 -19.66
C PHE A 297 15.35 37.30 -18.49
N ASP A 298 14.22 37.99 -18.54
CA ASP A 298 13.21 37.93 -17.49
C ASP A 298 12.59 36.51 -17.41
N PHE A 299 12.36 35.87 -18.55
CA PHE A 299 11.94 34.47 -18.62
C PHE A 299 12.96 33.52 -17.96
N LEU A 300 14.24 33.64 -18.31
CA LEU A 300 15.31 32.83 -17.71
C LEU A 300 15.49 33.10 -16.20
N MET A 301 15.41 34.37 -15.78
CA MET A 301 15.55 34.76 -14.37
C MET A 301 14.41 34.24 -13.50
N ASN A 302 13.21 34.02 -14.07
CA ASN A 302 12.09 33.36 -13.41
C ASN A 302 12.24 31.84 -13.31
N ASN A 303 13.40 31.29 -13.70
CA ASN A 303 13.69 29.85 -13.71
C ASN A 303 12.75 29.06 -14.65
N GLU A 304 12.30 29.70 -15.73
CA GLU A 304 11.49 29.07 -16.75
C GLU A 304 12.38 28.47 -17.86
N PHE A 305 12.02 27.27 -18.31
CA PHE A 305 12.74 26.54 -19.37
C PHE A 305 12.22 26.99 -20.72
N LEU A 306 13.11 27.39 -21.62
CA LEU A 306 12.67 27.83 -22.94
C LEU A 306 12.59 26.63 -23.88
N ASN A 307 11.42 26.00 -23.92
CA ASN A 307 11.12 24.94 -24.87
C ASN A 307 10.56 25.54 -26.16
N ALA A 308 11.42 25.72 -27.17
CA ALA A 308 11.03 26.21 -28.49
C ALA A 308 11.11 25.08 -29.53
N ASN A 309 10.01 24.35 -29.71
CA ASN A 309 9.89 23.32 -30.75
C ASN A 309 9.97 23.92 -32.17
N ASP A 310 9.51 25.16 -32.34
CA ASP A 310 9.69 25.95 -33.56
C ASP A 310 10.23 27.32 -33.17
N VAL A 311 11.53 27.49 -33.35
CA VAL A 311 12.22 28.73 -33.02
C VAL A 311 11.54 29.88 -33.74
N LYS A 312 11.21 29.77 -35.04
CA LYS A 312 10.64 30.87 -35.84
C LYS A 312 9.33 31.41 -35.30
N ASN A 313 8.49 30.55 -34.72
CA ASN A 313 7.17 30.92 -34.22
C ASN A 313 7.10 31.16 -32.70
N ASN A 314 8.20 30.96 -31.97
CA ASN A 314 8.21 31.21 -30.53
C ASN A 314 8.20 32.74 -30.21
N PRO A 315 7.25 33.24 -29.40
CA PRO A 315 7.10 34.66 -29.10
C PRO A 315 8.25 35.23 -28.25
N ILE A 316 8.79 34.48 -27.30
CA ILE A 316 9.89 34.92 -26.41
C ILE A 316 11.18 35.14 -27.22
N LEU A 317 11.40 34.31 -28.24
CA LEU A 317 12.55 34.41 -29.12
C LEU A 317 12.38 35.48 -30.21
N PHE A 318 11.23 36.15 -30.32
CA PHE A 318 10.97 37.09 -31.42
C PHE A 318 11.98 38.24 -31.48
N ASN A 319 12.28 38.85 -30.34
CA ASN A 319 13.27 39.93 -30.25
C ASN A 319 14.71 39.43 -30.46
N LEU A 320 15.01 38.20 -30.04
CA LEU A 320 16.30 37.54 -30.28
C LEU A 320 16.53 37.22 -31.77
N LYS A 321 15.44 36.96 -32.53
CA LYS A 321 15.51 36.69 -33.98
C LYS A 321 15.95 37.84 -34.83
N LYS A 322 15.52 39.06 -34.50
CA LYS A 322 15.65 40.23 -35.37
C LYS A 322 17.12 40.65 -35.58
N ASN A 323 17.99 40.33 -34.63
CA ASN A 323 19.40 40.70 -34.65
C ASN A 323 20.38 39.51 -34.66
N HIS A 324 19.93 38.30 -34.26
CA HIS A 324 20.87 37.21 -33.95
C HIS A 324 20.50 35.82 -34.44
N ILE A 325 19.21 35.44 -34.56
CA ILE A 325 18.82 34.06 -34.96
C ILE A 325 18.62 33.93 -36.48
N SER A 326 18.37 35.03 -37.22
CA SER A 326 18.08 34.95 -38.67
C SER A 326 19.21 34.34 -39.51
N ASP A 327 20.44 34.34 -39.01
CA ASP A 327 21.63 33.80 -39.68
C ASP A 327 21.95 32.34 -39.28
N TYR A 328 21.19 31.75 -38.35
CA TYR A 328 21.43 30.41 -37.81
C TYR A 328 20.38 29.40 -38.31
N GLU A 329 20.83 28.19 -38.64
CA GLU A 329 19.99 27.16 -39.30
C GLU A 329 19.14 26.30 -38.33
N TYR A 330 19.27 26.48 -37.01
CA TYR A 330 18.55 25.64 -36.05
C TYR A 330 17.05 25.98 -35.99
N LYS A 331 16.23 24.92 -35.96
CA LYS A 331 14.76 25.00 -36.01
C LYS A 331 14.11 24.78 -34.65
N SER A 332 14.82 24.12 -33.73
CA SER A 332 14.35 23.87 -32.37
C SER A 332 15.44 24.20 -31.36
N LEU A 333 15.03 24.77 -30.23
CA LEU A 333 15.91 25.23 -29.16
C LEU A 333 15.33 24.79 -27.81
N LEU A 334 16.19 24.34 -26.91
CA LEU A 334 15.89 24.11 -25.51
C LEU A 334 16.94 24.82 -24.65
N ASP A 335 16.53 25.90 -23.96
CA ASP A 335 17.41 26.59 -23.02
C ASP A 335 17.04 26.23 -21.58
N CYS A 336 18.07 25.80 -20.83
CA CYS A 336 17.99 25.52 -19.42
C CYS A 336 18.78 26.56 -18.62
N PRO A 337 18.12 27.40 -17.81
CA PRO A 337 18.84 28.32 -16.93
C PRO A 337 19.60 27.56 -15.84
N ILE A 338 20.83 28.00 -15.56
CA ILE A 338 21.66 27.49 -14.47
C ILE A 338 21.45 28.42 -13.28
N MET A 339 20.65 28.00 -12.30
CA MET A 339 20.24 28.85 -11.18
C MET A 339 20.96 28.49 -9.89
N SER A 340 21.52 29.49 -9.19
CA SER A 340 22.13 29.31 -7.87
C SER A 340 21.63 30.36 -6.90
N TYR A 341 20.92 29.94 -5.84
CA TYR A 341 20.27 30.83 -4.86
C TYR A 341 19.36 31.90 -5.50
N GLY A 342 18.54 31.50 -6.47
CA GLY A 342 17.63 32.40 -7.19
C GLY A 342 18.31 33.37 -8.16
N LYS A 343 19.62 33.23 -8.38
CA LYS A 343 20.40 34.04 -9.31
C LYS A 343 20.81 33.20 -10.52
N LEU A 344 20.55 33.73 -11.72
CA LEU A 344 21.03 33.16 -12.98
C LEU A 344 22.56 33.18 -13.01
N LYS A 345 23.21 32.02 -13.16
CA LYS A 345 24.65 31.88 -13.32
C LYS A 345 25.06 31.69 -14.78
N GLY A 346 24.14 31.18 -15.58
CA GLY A 346 24.40 30.82 -16.96
C GLY A 346 23.21 30.12 -17.58
N VAL A 347 23.38 29.64 -18.80
CA VAL A 347 22.35 28.91 -19.56
C VAL A 347 23.03 27.78 -20.32
N ILE A 348 22.40 26.60 -20.33
CA ILE A 348 22.75 25.50 -21.24
C ILE A 348 21.75 25.53 -22.39
N CYS A 349 22.24 25.77 -23.60
CA CYS A 349 21.42 25.87 -24.81
C CYS A 349 21.61 24.61 -25.64
N CYS A 350 20.50 23.94 -25.95
CA CYS A 350 20.46 22.74 -26.79
C CYS A 350 19.78 23.08 -28.11
N GLU A 351 20.50 22.93 -29.22
CA GLU A 351 20.06 23.37 -30.55
C GLU A 351 19.93 22.16 -31.50
N SER A 352 18.88 22.15 -32.32
CA SER A 352 18.72 21.16 -33.41
C SER A 352 18.35 21.81 -34.74
N MET A 353 18.95 21.30 -35.82
CA MET A 353 18.72 21.72 -37.20
C MET A 353 17.37 21.22 -37.76
N ALA A 354 16.78 20.21 -37.12
CA ALA A 354 15.45 19.71 -37.43
C ALA A 354 14.40 20.31 -36.49
N LYS A 355 13.14 20.35 -36.94
CA LYS A 355 12.04 20.59 -36.00
C LYS A 355 11.91 19.37 -35.10
N ARG A 356 11.98 19.59 -33.80
CA ARG A 356 11.96 18.58 -32.76
C ARG A 356 10.92 18.97 -31.71
N HIS A 357 10.18 17.98 -31.23
CA HIS A 357 9.46 18.09 -29.97
C HIS A 357 10.35 17.61 -28.83
N TRP A 358 10.65 18.52 -27.89
CA TRP A 358 11.40 18.18 -26.69
C TRP A 358 10.52 17.40 -25.73
N LEU A 359 10.98 16.24 -25.31
CA LEU A 359 10.26 15.38 -24.39
C LEU A 359 10.45 15.86 -22.94
N ASP A 360 9.48 15.63 -22.07
CA ASP A 360 9.58 16.03 -20.66
C ASP A 360 10.77 15.38 -19.95
N GLU A 361 11.13 14.16 -20.35
CA GLU A 361 12.27 13.44 -19.81
C GLU A 361 13.61 14.08 -20.21
N GLU A 362 13.67 14.65 -21.41
CA GLU A 362 14.85 15.37 -21.93
C GLU A 362 15.05 16.69 -21.19
N ILE A 363 13.95 17.41 -20.94
CA ILE A 363 13.95 18.65 -20.14
C ILE A 363 14.38 18.34 -18.70
N LEU A 364 13.82 17.29 -18.11
CA LEU A 364 14.16 16.87 -16.74
C LEU A 364 15.62 16.42 -16.62
N LEU A 365 16.15 15.71 -17.62
CA LEU A 365 17.57 15.38 -17.69
C LEU A 365 18.41 16.64 -17.73
N LEU A 366 18.17 17.56 -18.67
CA LEU A 366 18.97 18.77 -18.81
C LEU A 366 18.96 19.63 -17.53
N LYS A 367 17.80 19.72 -16.87
CA LYS A 367 17.67 20.36 -15.55
C LYS A 367 18.55 19.69 -14.49
N SER A 368 18.50 18.37 -14.41
CA SER A 368 19.30 17.58 -13.48
C SER A 368 20.81 17.81 -13.68
N LEU A 369 21.23 17.95 -14.94
CA LEU A 369 22.62 18.26 -15.31
C LEU A 369 23.02 19.70 -14.94
N ALA A 370 22.14 20.67 -15.17
CA ALA A 370 22.36 22.06 -14.77
C ALA A 370 22.48 22.17 -13.24
N ASP A 371 21.64 21.46 -12.48
CA ASP A 371 21.71 21.41 -11.02
C ASP A 371 23.04 20.78 -10.54
N ALA A 372 23.50 19.71 -11.20
CA ALA A 372 24.82 19.12 -10.92
C ALA A 372 25.97 20.11 -11.21
N TYR A 373 25.87 20.89 -12.29
CA TYR A 373 26.84 21.93 -12.60
C TYR A 373 26.88 23.03 -11.54
N VAL A 374 25.73 23.39 -10.96
CA VAL A 374 25.68 24.34 -9.83
C VAL A 374 26.46 23.83 -8.61
N ILE A 375 26.47 22.51 -8.37
CA ILE A 375 27.29 21.90 -7.32
C ILE A 375 28.78 22.13 -7.60
N ALA A 376 29.22 21.91 -8.85
CA ALA A 376 30.60 22.18 -9.27
C ALA A 376 30.98 23.66 -9.14
N ILE A 377 30.09 24.59 -9.53
CA ILE A 377 30.30 26.04 -9.33
C ILE A 377 30.53 26.36 -7.85
N LYS A 378 29.73 25.77 -6.95
CA LYS A 378 29.88 25.99 -5.51
C LYS A 378 31.19 25.40 -4.98
N ALA A 379 31.60 24.24 -5.46
CA ALA A 379 32.88 23.63 -5.11
C ALA A 379 34.06 24.51 -5.54
N ALA A 380 34.04 25.03 -6.78
CA ALA A 380 35.06 25.94 -7.30
C ALA A 380 35.16 27.23 -6.48
N GLN A 381 34.00 27.85 -6.16
CA GLN A 381 33.95 29.04 -5.32
C GLN A 381 34.50 28.80 -3.92
N ARG A 382 34.19 27.63 -3.32
CA ARG A 382 34.71 27.23 -2.02
C ARG A 382 36.23 27.06 -2.07
N LYS A 383 36.77 26.47 -3.14
CA LYS A 383 38.21 26.30 -3.35
C LYS A 383 38.94 27.64 -3.44
N ASP A 384 38.48 28.54 -4.31
CA ASP A 384 39.05 29.90 -4.44
C ASP A 384 38.95 30.70 -3.13
N ALA A 385 37.82 30.60 -2.42
CA ALA A 385 37.68 31.24 -1.10
C ALA A 385 38.69 30.70 -0.07
N ASN A 386 38.90 29.38 -0.03
CA ASN A 386 39.87 28.75 0.86
C ASN A 386 41.31 29.15 0.51
N GLU A 387 41.67 29.18 -0.77
CA GLU A 387 43.01 29.62 -1.22
C GLU A 387 43.29 31.07 -0.82
N ARG A 388 42.31 31.97 -0.99
CA ARG A 388 42.41 33.37 -0.54
C ARG A 388 42.54 33.48 0.97
N LEU A 389 41.81 32.65 1.73
CA LEU A 389 41.92 32.62 3.19
C LEU A 389 43.31 32.16 3.63
N ILE A 390 43.85 31.10 3.02
CA ILE A 390 45.21 30.61 3.29
C ILE A 390 46.25 31.70 3.00
N LYS A 391 46.14 32.38 1.85
CA LYS A 391 47.06 33.47 1.50
C LYS A 391 47.02 34.59 2.54
N LYS A 392 45.83 35.02 2.97
CA LYS A 392 45.69 36.03 4.02
C LYS A 392 46.23 35.56 5.37
N GLN A 393 46.08 34.29 5.72
CA GLN A 393 46.66 33.74 6.95
C GLN A 393 48.18 33.79 6.92
N LEU A 394 48.81 33.48 5.79
CA LEU A 394 50.26 33.59 5.61
C LEU A 394 50.73 35.05 5.72
N GLU A 395 50.04 35.99 5.07
CA GLU A 395 50.36 37.42 5.16
C GLU A 395 50.26 37.93 6.61
N ILE A 396 49.21 37.53 7.36
CA ILE A 396 49.05 37.89 8.77
C ILE A 396 50.17 37.27 9.63
N ALA A 397 50.52 36.01 9.38
CA ALA A 397 51.60 35.33 10.11
C ALA A 397 52.95 36.03 9.91
N GLU A 398 53.27 36.44 8.67
CA GLU A 398 54.48 37.20 8.35
C GLU A 398 54.48 38.58 9.03
N LEU A 399 53.38 39.32 8.94
CA LEU A 399 53.22 40.62 9.61
C LEU A 399 53.39 40.50 11.12
N ASN A 400 52.80 39.48 11.74
CA ASN A 400 52.94 39.24 13.19
C ASN A 400 54.40 38.94 13.56
N SER A 401 55.09 38.07 12.82
CA SER A 401 56.52 37.77 13.06
C SER A 401 57.41 39.02 12.95
N ASN A 402 57.13 39.89 11.97
CA ASN A 402 57.85 41.15 11.80
C ASN A 402 57.56 42.15 12.92
N LEU A 403 56.29 42.25 13.34
CA LEU A 403 55.87 43.09 14.47
C LEU A 403 56.51 42.61 15.77
N GLU A 404 56.52 41.31 16.04
CA GLU A 404 57.17 40.73 17.22
C GLU A 404 58.67 41.05 17.25
N SER A 405 59.35 40.92 16.11
CA SER A 405 60.78 41.28 15.98
C SER A 405 61.04 42.76 16.25
N MET A 406 60.21 43.65 15.69
CA MET A 406 60.33 45.09 15.91
C MET A 406 60.02 45.49 17.36
N VAL A 407 58.99 44.89 17.96
CA VAL A 407 58.63 45.09 19.37
C VAL A 407 59.78 44.63 20.27
N TYR A 408 60.37 43.48 19.98
CA TYR A 408 61.52 42.98 20.71
C TYR A 408 62.71 43.94 20.62
N GLU A 409 63.08 44.39 19.42
CA GLU A 409 64.19 45.33 19.22
C GLU A 409 63.97 46.67 19.93
N ARG A 410 62.76 47.24 19.81
CA ARG A 410 62.39 48.49 20.50
C ARG A 410 62.40 48.32 22.01
N THR A 411 61.86 47.22 22.51
CA THR A 411 61.86 46.92 23.96
C THR A 411 63.29 46.83 24.48
N ARG A 412 64.19 46.16 23.75
CA ARG A 412 65.61 46.08 24.09
C ARG A 412 66.27 47.46 24.12
N LYS A 413 66.09 48.29 23.09
CA LYS A 413 66.64 49.67 23.05
C LYS A 413 66.13 50.52 24.21
N ILE A 414 64.83 50.45 24.51
CA ILE A 414 64.23 51.17 25.64
C ILE A 414 64.83 50.70 26.97
N GLN A 415 65.00 49.38 27.16
CA GLN A 415 65.62 48.83 28.36
C GLN A 415 67.06 49.32 28.54
N ASP A 416 67.87 49.33 27.47
CA ASP A 416 69.24 49.83 27.52
C ASP A 416 69.29 51.33 27.82
N MET A 417 68.41 52.13 27.21
CA MET A 417 68.33 53.57 27.47
C MET A 417 67.85 53.87 28.90
N ASN A 418 66.91 53.08 29.44
CA ASN A 418 66.49 53.18 30.84
C ASN A 418 67.63 52.88 31.82
N LYS A 419 68.47 51.88 31.51
CA LYS A 419 69.69 51.58 32.31
C LYS A 419 70.67 52.75 32.28
N LYS A 420 70.93 53.35 31.10
CA LYS A 420 71.79 54.54 30.95
C LYS A 420 71.27 55.72 31.77
N LEU A 421 69.98 56.05 31.65
CA LEU A 421 69.32 57.13 32.41
C LEU A 421 69.44 56.91 33.93
N THR A 422 69.22 55.67 34.38
CA THR A 422 69.36 55.31 35.80
C THR A 422 70.79 55.55 36.31
N ARG A 423 71.80 55.12 35.54
CA ARG A 423 73.22 55.36 35.88
C ARG A 423 73.57 56.85 35.88
N TYR A 424 73.10 57.60 34.89
CA TYR A 424 73.31 59.04 34.80
C TYR A 424 72.69 59.77 36.02
N ALA A 425 71.44 59.46 36.36
CA ALA A 425 70.77 60.02 37.53
C ALA A 425 71.52 59.71 38.83
N PHE A 426 72.07 58.49 38.98
CA PHE A 426 72.90 58.13 40.13
C PHE A 426 74.17 58.98 40.24
N ILE A 427 74.92 59.16 39.14
CA ILE A 427 76.15 59.97 39.13
C ILE A 427 75.84 61.44 39.41
N ASN A 428 74.78 61.97 38.79
CA ASN A 428 74.36 63.35 39.00
C ASN A 428 73.98 63.59 40.48
N ALA A 429 73.23 62.67 41.10
CA ALA A 429 72.80 62.80 42.48
C ALA A 429 73.95 62.65 43.51
N HIS A 430 74.86 61.69 43.31
CA HIS A 430 75.85 61.32 44.32
C HIS A 430 77.24 61.88 44.05
N LYS A 431 77.71 61.85 42.81
CA LYS A 431 79.09 62.20 42.48
C LYS A 431 79.28 63.67 42.15
N ILE A 432 78.31 64.32 41.50
CA ILE A 432 78.39 65.77 41.19
C ILE A 432 78.15 66.61 42.44
N ARG A 433 77.26 66.15 43.34
CA ARG A 433 76.91 66.86 44.57
C ARG A 433 78.11 67.09 45.49
N GLY A 434 79.02 66.11 45.62
CA GLY A 434 80.20 66.19 46.49
C GLY A 434 81.09 67.41 46.21
N PRO A 435 81.71 67.52 45.01
CA PRO A 435 82.56 68.65 44.65
C PRO A 435 81.78 69.97 44.61
N LEU A 436 80.51 69.96 44.18
CA LEU A 436 79.67 71.17 44.20
C LEU A 436 79.47 71.73 45.62
N CYS A 437 79.12 70.88 46.59
CA CYS A 437 79.01 71.28 47.98
C CYS A 437 80.34 71.79 48.54
N ARG A 438 81.47 71.16 48.14
CA ARG A 438 82.81 71.61 48.53
C ARG A 438 83.11 73.02 48.00
N LEU A 439 82.81 73.28 46.72
CA LEU A 439 83.01 74.58 46.08
C LEU A 439 82.13 75.67 46.70
N LEU A 440 80.84 75.37 46.93
CA LEU A 440 79.92 76.30 47.62
C LEU A 440 80.40 76.61 49.04
N GLY A 441 80.87 75.60 49.78
CA GLY A 441 81.44 75.79 51.11
C GLY A 441 82.67 76.68 51.10
N LEU A 442 83.59 76.47 50.13
CA LEU A 442 84.77 77.31 49.95
C LEU A 442 84.41 78.75 49.55
N GLN A 443 83.39 78.95 48.71
CA GLN A 443 82.87 80.29 48.38
C GLN A 443 82.37 81.02 49.64
N ILE A 444 81.57 80.35 50.46
CA ILE A 444 81.05 80.94 51.71
C ILE A 444 82.21 81.32 52.64
N LEU A 445 83.25 80.49 52.74
CA LEU A 445 84.43 80.80 53.55
C LEU A 445 85.17 82.06 53.07
N ILE A 446 85.30 82.26 51.76
CA ILE A 446 85.87 83.48 51.17
C ILE A 446 85.04 84.72 51.54
N GLU A 447 83.71 84.60 51.59
CA GLU A 447 82.81 85.70 51.93
C GLU A 447 82.82 86.06 53.43
N MET A 448 83.24 85.14 54.30
CA MET A 448 83.15 85.29 55.77
C MET A 448 84.41 85.84 56.45
N ASP A 449 85.62 85.69 55.89
CA ASP A 449 86.86 86.07 56.58
C ASP A 449 87.98 86.61 55.66
N ASN A 450 88.58 87.74 56.04
CA ASN A 450 89.65 88.44 55.31
C ASN A 450 91.07 87.96 55.69
N GLN A 451 91.23 87.02 56.64
CA GLN A 451 92.54 86.48 57.06
C GLN A 451 92.84 85.06 56.55
N LEU A 452 92.12 84.58 55.54
CA LEU A 452 92.36 83.26 54.97
C LEU A 452 93.59 83.26 54.06
N HIS A 453 94.41 82.20 54.11
CA HIS A 453 95.52 81.97 53.17
C HIS A 453 94.94 81.78 51.75
N PRO A 454 95.02 82.80 50.86
CA PRO A 454 94.29 82.78 49.60
C PRO A 454 94.75 81.64 48.68
N GLU A 455 96.02 81.25 48.80
CA GLU A 455 96.62 80.16 48.03
C GLU A 455 96.07 78.78 48.41
N GLU A 456 95.69 78.55 49.67
CA GLU A 456 95.21 77.25 50.14
C GLU A 456 93.75 77.00 49.73
N ILE A 457 92.91 78.03 49.83
CA ILE A 457 91.53 78.00 49.32
C ILE A 457 91.52 77.85 47.80
N LYS A 458 92.37 78.61 47.10
CA LYS A 458 92.50 78.52 45.65
C LYS A 458 92.90 77.12 45.21
N LYS A 459 93.82 76.46 45.93
CA LYS A 459 94.19 75.07 45.70
C LYS A 459 93.01 74.12 45.86
N HIS A 460 92.27 74.19 46.98
CA HIS A 460 91.12 73.33 47.21
C HIS A 460 89.93 73.59 46.27
N MET A 461 89.75 74.84 45.83
CA MET A 461 88.80 75.17 44.77
C MET A 461 89.23 74.55 43.43
N LEU A 462 90.51 74.62 43.10
CA LEU A 462 91.04 73.99 41.88
C LEU A 462 90.85 72.47 41.93
N ASP A 463 91.11 71.84 43.08
CA ASP A 463 90.85 70.41 43.29
C ASP A 463 89.36 70.06 43.12
N GLY A 464 88.45 70.86 43.69
CA GLY A 464 87.01 70.68 43.56
C GLY A 464 86.49 70.91 42.14
N LEU A 465 87.06 71.88 41.41
CA LEU A 465 86.75 72.13 40.00
C LEU A 465 87.26 71.00 39.11
N ASN A 466 88.46 70.49 39.37
CA ASN A 466 89.02 69.34 38.66
C ASN A 466 88.19 68.08 38.91
N GLU A 467 87.81 67.81 40.16
CA GLU A 467 86.93 66.69 40.53
C GLU A 467 85.55 66.82 39.85
N LEU A 468 84.98 68.02 39.81
CA LEU A 468 83.71 68.29 39.11
C LEU A 468 83.83 68.07 37.59
N ASP A 469 84.92 68.54 36.97
CA ASP A 469 85.20 68.36 35.55
C ASP A 469 85.37 66.87 35.20
N GLU A 470 86.06 66.10 36.05
CA GLU A 470 86.18 64.64 35.88
C GLU A 470 84.82 63.93 35.98
N VAL A 471 84.00 64.28 36.98
CA VAL A 471 82.69 63.65 37.17
C VAL A 471 81.72 64.02 36.05
N THR A 472 81.73 65.27 35.58
CA THR A 472 80.87 65.70 34.46
C THR A 472 81.29 65.02 33.15
N LYS A 473 82.59 64.88 32.88
CA LYS A 473 83.11 64.05 31.77
C LYS A 473 82.68 62.60 31.90
N MET A 474 82.74 62.01 33.10
CA MET A 474 82.26 60.64 33.36
C MET A 474 80.77 60.50 33.07
N ALA A 475 79.94 61.47 33.46
CA ALA A 475 78.50 61.46 33.23
C ALA A 475 78.14 61.58 31.73
N SER A 476 78.82 62.47 30.99
CA SER A 476 78.65 62.61 29.55
C SER A 476 79.06 61.35 28.79
N LYS A 477 80.18 60.73 29.20
CA LYS A 477 80.67 59.50 28.56
C LYS A 477 79.68 58.33 28.64
N ILE A 478 78.89 58.21 29.71
CA ILE A 478 77.86 57.16 29.86
C ILE A 478 76.68 57.36 28.90
N LEU A 479 76.42 58.60 28.47
CA LEU A 479 75.40 58.91 27.48
C LEU A 479 75.91 58.71 26.05
N GLU A 480 77.19 59.02 25.80
CA GLU A 480 77.84 58.94 24.48
C GLU A 480 78.33 57.54 24.09
N ASP A 481 78.71 56.69 25.04
CA ASP A 481 79.16 55.33 24.72
C ASP A 481 77.97 54.47 24.25
N ASP A 482 77.88 54.22 22.94
CA ASP A 482 76.97 53.25 22.33
C ASP A 482 77.38 51.78 22.60
N GLU A 483 78.58 51.55 23.14
CA GLU A 483 79.26 50.25 23.08
C GLU A 483 79.61 49.60 24.43
N PHE A 484 79.02 50.02 25.54
CA PHE A 484 79.15 49.27 26.79
C PHE A 484 78.07 48.18 26.89
N SER A 485 78.17 47.18 26.00
CA SER A 485 77.50 45.90 26.20
C SER A 485 78.06 45.27 27.48
N ILE A 486 77.17 44.97 28.41
CA ILE A 486 77.49 44.32 29.67
C ILE A 486 77.99 42.90 29.35
N ARG A 487 79.29 42.66 29.50
CA ARG A 487 79.77 41.34 29.93
C ARG A 487 79.53 41.30 31.44
N ASP A 488 78.54 40.51 31.84
CA ASP A 488 78.38 40.07 33.24
C ASP A 488 79.54 39.14 33.63
#